data_AF-A0AAD4DF78-F1
#
_entry.id   AF-A0AAD4DF78-F1
#
_cell.length_a   1.000
_cell.length_b   1.000
_cell.length_c   1.000
_cell.angle_alpha   90.00
_cell.angle_beta   90.00
_cell.angle_gamma   90.00
#
_symmetry.space_group_name_H-M   'P 1'
#
loop_
_entity.id
_entity.type
_entity.pdbx_description
1 polymer ?
#
loop_
_entity_poly.entity_id
_entity_poly.type
_entity_poly.pdbx_seq_one_letter_code
_entity_poly.pdbx_strand_id
1 'polypeptide(L)'
;MSSTLDAANPNAQNDPAAVESEKAKIVQFTQPNTTYMVEPLGTNKGICRIEPNGQKTCIKFLALEAKQMFTLMQDQGFFCTMSLDPKETALECKRV
;
A
#
# COMPACT_ATOMS: atom_id res chain seq x y z
N MET A 1 -21.58 -28.02 24.63
CA MET A 1 -21.42 -27.40 23.30
C MET A 1 -20.99 -25.96 23.55
N SER A 2 -19.70 -25.70 23.63
CA SER A 2 -19.15 -24.37 23.88
C SER A 2 -18.00 -24.17 22.91
N SER A 3 -18.32 -23.63 21.73
CA SER A 3 -17.30 -23.16 20.79
C SER A 3 -16.97 -21.73 21.16
N THR A 4 -15.79 -21.56 21.75
CA THR A 4 -15.15 -20.30 22.06
C THR A 4 -15.00 -19.45 20.80
N LEU A 5 -15.43 -18.19 20.88
CA LEU A 5 -15.11 -17.15 19.91
C LEU A 5 -13.58 -16.98 19.85
N ASP A 6 -13.01 -17.16 18.66
CA ASP A 6 -11.61 -16.87 18.36
C ASP A 6 -11.34 -15.38 18.56
N ALA A 7 -10.70 -15.04 19.68
CA ALA A 7 -10.07 -13.75 19.86
C ALA A 7 -8.94 -13.65 18.81
N ALA A 8 -9.10 -12.75 17.84
CA ALA A 8 -8.07 -12.42 16.87
C ALA A 8 -6.75 -12.12 17.59
N ASN A 9 -5.72 -12.91 17.28
CA ASN A 9 -4.38 -12.75 17.84
C ASN A 9 -3.78 -11.42 17.35
N PRO A 10 -3.49 -10.45 18.24
CA PRO A 10 -2.94 -9.15 17.86
C PRO A 10 -1.51 -9.21 17.28
N ASN A 11 -0.87 -10.39 17.26
CA ASN A 11 0.44 -10.60 16.64
C ASN A 11 0.40 -10.95 15.14
N ALA A 12 -0.78 -11.11 14.53
CA ALA A 12 -0.89 -11.35 13.08
C ALA A 12 -0.46 -10.13 12.22
N GLN A 13 -0.32 -8.96 12.83
CA GLN A 13 0.11 -7.73 12.15
C GLN A 13 1.60 -7.71 11.75
N ASN A 14 2.43 -8.62 12.24
CA ASN A 14 3.89 -8.56 12.10
C ASN A 14 4.52 -9.87 11.59
N ASP A 15 3.79 -10.68 10.81
CA ASP A 15 4.40 -11.84 10.14
C ASP A 15 5.39 -11.36 9.06
N PRO A 16 6.71 -11.59 9.22
CA PRO A 16 7.71 -11.13 8.26
C PRO A 16 7.50 -11.70 6.86
N ALA A 17 6.96 -12.92 6.74
CA ALA A 17 6.70 -13.55 5.44
C ALA A 17 5.56 -12.86 4.69
N ALA A 18 4.51 -12.45 5.41
CA ALA A 18 3.39 -11.72 4.84
C ALA A 18 3.84 -10.32 4.35
N VAL A 19 4.63 -9.62 5.16
CA VAL A 19 5.21 -8.31 4.80
C VAL A 19 6.04 -8.43 3.52
N GLU A 20 6.93 -9.41 3.43
CA GLU A 20 7.81 -9.55 2.26
C GLU A 20 7.04 -9.96 1.00
N SER A 21 6.02 -10.81 1.13
CA SER A 21 5.12 -11.14 0.02
C SER A 21 4.38 -9.91 -0.51
N GLU A 22 3.89 -9.04 0.37
CA GLU A 22 3.21 -7.80 -0.05
C GLU A 22 4.18 -6.82 -0.72
N LYS A 23 5.40 -6.66 -0.21
CA LYS A 23 6.44 -5.85 -0.87
C LYS A 23 6.72 -6.36 -2.28
N ALA A 24 6.92 -7.67 -2.44
CA ALA A 24 7.18 -8.27 -3.75
C ALA A 24 6.02 -8.02 -4.74
N LYS A 25 4.78 -8.15 -4.28
CA LYS A 25 3.59 -7.84 -5.09
C LYS A 25 3.56 -6.37 -5.52
N ILE A 26 3.90 -5.43 -4.63
CA ILE A 26 3.95 -4.01 -4.96
C ILE A 26 5.03 -3.74 -6.00
N VAL A 27 6.25 -4.27 -5.82
CA VAL A 27 7.34 -4.11 -6.79
C VAL A 27 6.91 -4.61 -8.16
N GLN A 28 6.33 -5.81 -8.24
CA GLN A 28 5.83 -6.39 -9.50
C GLN A 28 4.67 -5.60 -10.12
N PHE A 29 3.84 -4.95 -9.31
CA PHE A 29 2.73 -4.12 -9.76
C PHE A 29 3.18 -2.78 -10.35
N THR A 30 4.36 -2.29 -9.94
CA THR A 30 4.89 -1.02 -10.44
C THR A 30 5.38 -1.10 -11.89
N GLN A 31 5.17 -0.03 -12.65
CA GLN A 31 5.54 0.13 -14.04
C GLN A 31 6.32 1.44 -14.22
N PRO A 32 7.18 1.54 -15.24
CA PRO A 32 7.86 2.80 -15.56
C PRO A 32 6.85 3.88 -15.97
N ASN A 33 7.24 5.15 -15.84
CA ASN A 33 6.49 6.32 -16.33
C ASN A 33 5.03 6.40 -15.87
N THR A 34 4.72 5.85 -14.70
CA THR A 34 3.36 5.79 -14.19
C THR A 34 3.22 6.49 -12.85
N THR A 35 2.06 7.14 -12.64
CA THR A 35 1.69 7.78 -11.37
C THR A 35 0.86 6.82 -10.53
N TYR A 36 1.17 6.79 -9.23
CA TYR A 36 0.48 5.96 -8.25
C TYR A 36 -0.17 6.82 -7.18
N MET A 37 -1.35 6.40 -6.72
CA MET A 37 -2.00 6.93 -5.52
C MET A 37 -1.84 5.90 -4.42
N VAL A 38 -1.14 6.25 -3.34
CA VAL A 38 -0.85 5.36 -2.21
C VAL A 38 -1.66 5.80 -1.00
N GLU A 39 -2.47 4.89 -0.46
CA GLU A 39 -3.18 5.02 0.81
C GLU A 39 -2.41 4.16 1.83
N PRO A 40 -1.53 4.74 2.67
CA PRO A 40 -0.68 3.97 3.58
C PRO A 40 -1.32 3.75 4.96
N LEU A 41 -2.43 4.44 5.24
CA LEU A 41 -3.10 4.48 6.53
C LEU A 41 -4.55 3.99 6.43
N GLY A 42 -5.16 3.73 7.59
CA GLY A 42 -6.57 3.33 7.68
C GLY A 42 -6.85 1.88 7.29
N THR A 43 -8.11 1.59 6.95
CA THR A 43 -8.57 0.24 6.58
C THR A 43 -8.49 -0.03 5.07
N ASN A 44 -8.25 1.01 4.27
CA ASN A 44 -8.17 0.93 2.81
C ASN A 44 -6.73 1.00 2.30
N LYS A 45 -5.79 0.51 3.11
CA LYS A 45 -4.36 0.46 2.76
C LYS A 45 -4.15 -0.17 1.38
N GLY A 46 -3.59 0.60 0.45
CA GLY A 46 -3.50 0.20 -0.95
C GLY A 46 -2.65 1.12 -1.80
N ILE A 47 -2.29 0.63 -2.98
CA ILE A 47 -1.66 1.40 -4.05
C ILE A 47 -2.49 1.24 -5.32
N CYS A 48 -2.80 2.36 -5.95
CA CYS A 48 -3.56 2.44 -7.19
C CYS A 48 -2.71 3.03 -8.30
N ARG A 49 -2.59 2.32 -9.41
CA ARG A 49 -2.01 2.81 -10.67
C ARG A 49 -3.04 3.62 -11.43
N ILE A 50 -2.69 4.81 -11.89
CA ILE A 50 -3.52 5.60 -12.79
C ILE A 50 -3.23 5.17 -14.23
N GLU A 51 -4.22 4.56 -14.89
CA GLU A 51 -4.12 4.12 -16.28
C GLU A 51 -4.27 5.31 -17.25
N PRO A 52 -3.80 5.22 -18.51
CA PRO A 52 -3.90 6.31 -19.48
C PRO A 52 -5.34 6.79 -19.77
N ASN A 53 -6.33 5.93 -19.57
CA ASN A 53 -7.75 6.25 -19.72
C ASN A 53 -8.39 6.86 -18.45
N GLY A 54 -7.60 7.14 -17.42
CA GLY A 54 -8.05 7.68 -16.14
C GLY A 54 -8.62 6.64 -15.16
N GLN A 55 -8.70 5.36 -15.54
CA GLN A 55 -9.12 4.30 -14.63
C GLN A 55 -8.03 4.01 -13.59
N LYS A 56 -8.45 3.48 -12.44
CA LYS A 56 -7.55 3.09 -11.36
C LYS A 56 -7.50 1.56 -11.26
N THR A 57 -6.30 1.00 -11.38
CA THR A 57 -6.05 -0.41 -11.02
C THR A 57 -5.40 -0.44 -9.65
N CYS A 58 -5.94 -1.18 -8.68
CA CYS A 58 -5.46 -1.11 -7.29
C CYS A 58 -5.10 -2.48 -6.71
N ILE A 59 -4.10 -2.51 -5.83
CA ILE A 59 -3.83 -3.63 -4.94
C ILE A 59 -3.89 -3.17 -3.48
N LYS A 60 -4.49 -3.98 -2.62
CA LYS A 60 -4.59 -3.73 -1.17
C LYS A 60 -3.51 -4.51 -0.42
N PHE A 61 -3.13 -4.01 0.74
CA PHE A 61 -2.19 -4.66 1.64
C PHE A 61 -2.66 -4.54 3.09
N LEU A 62 -2.42 -5.59 3.89
CA LEU A 62 -2.86 -5.68 5.28
C LEU A 62 -1.67 -5.72 6.23
N ALA A 63 -0.60 -6.43 5.86
CA ALA A 63 0.58 -6.63 6.71
C ALA A 63 1.54 -5.43 6.69
N LEU A 64 1.67 -4.74 5.55
CA LEU A 64 2.53 -3.57 5.43
C LEU A 64 2.02 -2.40 6.28
N GLU A 65 2.89 -1.92 7.16
CA GLU A 65 2.70 -0.66 7.86
C GLU A 65 3.08 0.53 6.97
N ALA A 66 2.53 1.71 7.29
CA ALA A 66 2.78 2.94 6.53
C ALA A 66 4.27 3.22 6.33
N LYS A 67 5.09 3.10 7.39
CA LYS A 67 6.54 3.31 7.33
C LYS A 67 7.22 2.34 6.36
N GLN A 68 6.84 1.07 6.38
CA GLN A 68 7.42 0.04 5.50
C GLN A 68 7.03 0.30 4.05
N MET A 69 5.77 0.68 3.80
CA MET A 69 5.31 1.07 2.47
C MET A 69 6.09 2.29 1.95
N PHE A 70 6.25 3.34 2.75
CA PHE A 70 7.03 4.52 2.35
C PHE A 70 8.49 4.22 2.08
N THR A 71 9.10 3.36 2.89
CA THR A 71 10.49 2.94 2.69
C THR A 71 10.61 2.17 1.39
N LEU A 72 9.71 1.21 1.15
CA LEU A 72 9.67 0.46 -0.11
C LEU A 72 9.54 1.37 -1.33
N MET A 73 8.62 2.33 -1.31
CA MET A 73 8.43 3.24 -2.45
C MET A 73 9.68 4.07 -2.71
N GLN A 74 10.33 4.61 -1.67
CA GLN A 74 11.60 5.34 -1.80
C GLN A 74 12.74 4.45 -2.31
N ASP A 75 12.87 3.22 -1.83
CA ASP A 75 13.87 2.25 -2.29
C ASP A 75 13.67 1.87 -3.77
N GLN A 76 12.42 1.92 -4.24
CA GLN A 76 12.06 1.75 -5.64
C GLN A 76 12.23 3.05 -6.46
N GLY A 77 12.78 4.11 -5.89
CA GLY A 77 13.03 5.37 -6.58
C GLY A 77 11.78 6.23 -6.77
N PHE A 78 10.73 6.04 -5.97
CA PHE A 78 9.56 6.92 -5.99
C PHE A 78 9.71 8.09 -5.03
N PHE A 79 9.32 9.27 -5.51
CA PHE A 79 9.03 10.42 -4.68
C PHE A 79 7.51 10.53 -4.52
N CYS A 80 7.05 10.67 -3.27
CA CYS A 80 5.63 10.73 -2.93
C CYS A 80 5.27 12.09 -2.31
N THR A 81 4.20 12.71 -2.80
CA THR A 81 3.70 14.00 -2.32
C THR A 81 2.26 13.91 -1.85
N MET A 82 1.93 14.69 -0.83
CA MET A 82 0.55 14.84 -0.36
C MET A 82 -0.26 15.63 -1.38
N SER A 83 -1.51 15.20 -1.58
CA SER A 83 -2.48 15.97 -2.35
C SER A 83 -2.69 17.35 -1.69
N LEU A 84 -2.93 18.36 -2.54
CA LEU A 84 -3.35 19.69 -2.06
C LEU A 84 -4.82 19.70 -1.65
N ASP A 85 -5.62 18.72 -2.09
CA ASP A 85 -7.00 18.56 -1.64
C ASP A 85 -6.99 17.99 -0.21
N PRO A 86 -7.47 18.74 0.80
CA PRO A 86 -7.48 18.27 2.19
C PRO A 86 -8.44 17.09 2.43
N LYS A 87 -9.28 16.72 1.46
CA LYS A 87 -10.15 15.54 1.52
C LYS A 87 -9.46 14.27 1.04
N GLU A 88 -8.34 14.39 0.33
CA GLU A 88 -7.59 13.25 -0.22
C GLU A 88 -6.47 12.86 0.74
N THR A 89 -6.53 11.62 1.24
CA THR A 89 -5.49 11.05 2.13
C THR A 89 -4.41 10.29 1.36
N ALA A 90 -4.66 10.04 0.08
CA ALA A 90 -3.73 9.36 -0.80
C ALA A 90 -2.54 10.25 -1.16
N LEU A 91 -1.38 9.63 -1.27
CA LEU A 91 -0.14 10.24 -1.69
C LEU A 91 0.10 9.94 -3.16
N GLU A 92 0.38 11.00 -3.91
CA GLU A 92 0.78 10.87 -5.31
C GLU A 92 2.26 10.51 -5.39
N CYS A 93 2.57 9.33 -5.91
CA CYS A 93 3.93 8.80 -6.02
C CYS A 93 4.35 8.63 -7.48
N LYS A 94 5.53 9.15 -7.83
CA LYS A 94 6.13 9.08 -9.17
C LYS A 94 7.61 8.70 -9.06
N ARG A 95 8.11 7.91 -10.01
CA ARG A 95 9.56 7.60 -10.09
C ARG A 95 10.35 8.87 -10.42
N VAL A 96 11.49 9.06 -9.76
CA VAL A 96 12.44 10.17 -9.95
C VAL A 96 13.82 9.67 -10.34
#